data_AF-A0A7C3VKJ2-F1
#
_entry.id   AF-A0A7C3VKJ2-F1
#
_cell.length_a   1.000
_cell.length_b   1.000
_cell.length_c   1.000
_cell.angle_alpha   90.00
_cell.angle_beta   90.00
_cell.angle_gamma   90.00
#
_symmetry.space_group_name_H-M   'P 1'
#
loop_
_entity.id
_entity.type
_entity.pdbx_description
1 polymer ?
#
loop_
_entity_poly.entity_id
_entity_poly.type
_entity_poly.pdbx_seq_one_letter_code
_entity_poly.pdbx_strand_id
1 'polypeptide(L)' 'MQGQLLKDRYQILQPLGQRGFGKTYLAADPQRPNHPKCVVKHLQVQPPASGVPISPAVLAKAKGQFPGLSHCYLN' A
#
# COMPACT_ATOMS: atom_id res chain seq x y z
N MET A 1 -0.30 -13.94 2.19
CA MET A 1 0.98 -13.92 1.44
C MET A 1 2.04 -13.29 2.32
N GLN A 2 2.66 -14.11 3.16
CA GLN A 2 3.81 -13.71 3.97
C GLN A 2 5.07 -14.02 3.15
N GLY A 3 6.06 -13.12 3.14
CA GLY A 3 7.28 -13.25 2.36
C GLY A 3 7.22 -12.68 0.94
N GLN A 4 6.06 -12.21 0.47
CA GLN A 4 5.95 -11.54 -0.83
C GLN A 4 6.61 -10.15 -0.79
N LEU A 5 7.43 -9.83 -1.81
CA LEU A 5 7.94 -8.48 -2.02
C LEU A 5 6.92 -7.62 -2.78
N LEU A 6 6.67 -6.41 -2.29
CA LEU A 6 5.92 -5.37 -2.99
C LEU A 6 6.89 -4.34 -3.61
N LYS A 7 6.73 -4.06 -4.91
CA LYS A 7 7.66 -3.28 -5.76
C LYS A 7 9.13 -3.61 -5.52
N ASP A 8 9.45 -4.89 -5.38
CA ASP A 8 10.82 -5.35 -5.20
C ASP A 8 11.57 -4.67 -4.05
N ARG A 9 10.82 -4.19 -3.05
CA ARG A 9 11.36 -3.47 -1.89
C ARG A 9 10.73 -3.93 -0.59
N TYR A 10 9.41 -3.92 -0.47
CA TYR A 10 8.77 -4.13 0.83
C TYR A 10 8.39 -5.59 1.03
N GLN A 11 9.07 -6.28 1.95
CA GLN A 11 8.77 -7.67 2.24
C GLN A 11 7.59 -7.76 3.21
N ILE A 12 6.46 -8.33 2.78
CA ILE A 12 5.28 -8.51 3.62
C ILE A 12 5.60 -9.47 4.77
N LEU A 13 5.47 -8.99 6.00
CA LEU A 13 5.60 -9.78 7.22
C LEU A 13 4.24 -10.38 7.62
N GLN A 14 3.19 -9.56 7.66
CA GLN A 14 1.85 -10.02 7.98
C GLN A 14 0.76 -9.09 7.42
N PRO A 15 -0.43 -9.60 7.08
CA PRO A 15 -1.59 -8.75 6.83
C PRO A 15 -2.05 -8.07 8.13
N LEU A 16 -2.39 -6.79 8.03
CA LEU A 16 -2.97 -6.02 9.15
C LEU A 16 -4.47 -5.79 8.97
N GLY A 17 -4.95 -5.80 7.73
CA GLY A 17 -6.38 -5.73 7.44
C GLY A 17 -6.64 -5.20 6.03
N GLN A 18 -7.91 -5.18 5.66
CA GLN A 18 -8.38 -4.64 4.39
C GLN A 18 -9.53 -3.67 4.69
N ARG A 19 -9.34 -2.39 4.33
CA ARG A 19 -10.38 -1.36 4.46
C ARG A 19 -10.32 -0.37 3.29
N GLY A 20 -11.47 -0.14 2.67
CA GLY A 20 -11.61 0.73 1.49
C GLY A 20 -10.89 0.16 0.27
N PHE A 21 -10.16 1.03 -0.45
CA PHE A 21 -9.50 0.75 -1.74
C PHE A 21 -8.19 -0.04 -1.66
N GLY A 22 -7.98 -0.88 -0.65
CA GLY A 22 -6.71 -1.61 -0.56
C GLY A 22 -6.53 -2.48 0.67
N LYS A 23 -5.44 -3.24 0.63
CA LYS A 23 -4.97 -4.15 1.68
C LYS A 23 -3.79 -3.51 2.41
N THR A 24 -3.80 -3.59 3.74
CA THR A 24 -2.76 -3.06 4.61
C THR A 24 -1.93 -4.21 5.17
N TYR A 25 -0.62 -4.08 5.10
CA TYR A 25 0.37 -5.06 5.53
C TYR A 25 1.39 -4.41 6.46
N LEU A 26 1.90 -5.18 7.41
CA LEU A 26 3.18 -4.89 8.03
C LEU A 26 4.26 -5.46 7.11
N ALA A 27 5.23 -4.65 6.73
CA ALA A 27 6.32 -5.03 5.86
C ALA A 27 7.67 -4.58 6.41
N ALA A 28 8.76 -5.24 6.01
CA ALA A 28 10.12 -4.75 6.24
C ALA A 28 10.62 -4.01 5.00
N ASP A 29 11.37 -2.93 5.20
CA ASP A 29 12.07 -2.20 4.13
C ASP A 29 13.59 -2.48 4.21
N PRO A 30 14.10 -3.56 3.57
CA PRO A 30 15.50 -3.93 3.58
C PRO A 30 16.40 -2.92 2.86
N GLN A 31 15.86 -2.04 2.03
CA GLN A 31 16.64 -0.98 1.38
C GLN A 31 16.96 0.19 2.33
N ARG A 32 16.30 0.27 3.49
CA ARG A 32 16.63 1.26 4.52
C ARG A 32 17.65 0.69 5.52
N PRO A 33 18.57 1.52 6.03
CA PRO A 33 19.44 1.14 7.14
C PRO A 33 18.62 0.59 8.30
N ASN A 34 19.10 -0.49 8.91
CA ASN A 34 18.45 -1.20 10.03
C ASN A 34 17.14 -1.93 9.68
N HIS A 35 16.81 -2.09 8.39
CA HIS A 35 15.65 -2.85 7.90
C HIS A 35 14.35 -2.56 8.68
N PRO A 36 13.92 -1.28 8.76
CA PRO A 36 12.79 -0.90 9.59
C PRO A 36 11.51 -1.58 9.13
N LYS A 37 10.65 -1.88 10.13
CA LYS A 37 9.28 -2.30 9.88
C LYS A 37 8.43 -1.09 9.52
N CYS A 38 7.58 -1.22 8.52
CA CYS A 38 6.68 -0.18 8.04
C CYS A 38 5.30 -0.75 7.73
N VAL A 39 4.29 0.11 7.74
CA VAL A 39 2.93 -0.26 7.33
C VAL A 39 2.74 0.12 5.88
N VAL A 40 2.54 -0.87 5.01
CA VAL A 40 2.32 -0.68 3.58
C VAL A 40 0.84 -0.87 3.27
N LYS A 41 0.22 0.13 2.64
CA LYS A 41 -1.12 -0.02 2.07
C LYS A 41 -1.00 -0.21 0.56
N HIS A 42 -1.23 -1.45 0.13
CA HIS A 42 -1.33 -1.80 -1.28
C HIS A 42 -2.73 -1.41 -1.76
N LEU A 43 -2.80 -0.34 -2.55
CA LEU A 43 -4.06 0.13 -3.11
C LEU A 43 -4.45 -0.78 -4.28
N GLN A 44 -5.62 -1.40 -4.19
CA GLN A 44 -6.21 -2.15 -5.29
C GLN A 44 -7.29 -1.28 -5.90
N VAL A 45 -6.90 -0.42 -6.82
CA VAL A 45 -7.85 0.23 -7.72
C VAL A 45 -8.24 -0.79 -8.77
N GLN A 46 -9.40 -1.40 -8.60
CA GLN A 46 -10.04 -2.12 -9.70
C GLN A 46 -10.39 -1.06 -10.75
N PRO A 47 -9.96 -1.20 -12.01
CA PRO A 47 -10.50 -0.35 -13.06
C PRO A 47 -12.03 -0.54 -13.04
N PRO A 48 -12.82 0.54 -13.09
CA PRO A 48 -14.26 0.39 -13.19
C PRO A 48 -14.55 -0.49 -14.40
N ALA A 49 -15.49 -1.42 -14.27
CA ALA A 49 -15.85 -2.43 -15.28
C ALA A 49 -16.20 -1.85 -16.67
N SER A 50 -16.24 -0.54 -16.80
CA SER A 50 -16.68 0.24 -17.96
C SER A 50 -15.57 1.09 -18.63
N GLY A 51 -14.28 0.87 -18.34
CA GLY A 51 -13.19 1.55 -19.07
C GLY A 51 -13.08 3.06 -18.78
N VAL A 52 -13.71 3.52 -17.69
CA VAL A 52 -13.60 4.92 -17.25
C VAL A 52 -12.22 5.12 -16.62
N PRO A 53 -11.40 6.07 -17.10
CA PRO A 53 -10.12 6.37 -16.48
C PRO A 53 -10.34 6.83 -15.03
N ILE A 54 -9.64 6.20 -14.09
CA ILE A 54 -9.67 6.55 -12.66
C ILE A 54 -9.22 8.01 -12.56
N SER A 55 -10.11 8.90 -12.13
CA SER A 55 -9.82 10.32 -12.04
C SER A 55 -8.77 10.60 -10.93
N PRO A 56 -7.83 11.54 -11.14
CA PRO A 56 -6.77 11.87 -10.16
C PRO A 56 -7.28 12.20 -8.75
N ALA A 57 -8.53 12.67 -8.65
CA ALA A 57 -9.21 12.93 -7.39
C ALA A 57 -9.40 11.69 -6.50
N VAL A 58 -9.60 10.50 -7.10
CA VAL A 58 -9.70 9.23 -6.34
C VAL A 58 -8.35 8.87 -5.71
N LEU A 59 -7.27 9.06 -6.46
CA LEU A 59 -5.90 8.86 -5.96
C LEU A 59 -5.54 9.88 -4.87
N ALA A 60 -5.96 11.15 -5.03
CA ALA A 60 -5.76 12.19 -4.03
C ALA A 60 -6.51 11.88 -2.72
N LYS A 61 -7.76 11.38 -2.81
CA LYS A 61 -8.55 11.00 -1.63
C LYS A 61 -7.97 9.79 -0.90
N ALA A 62 -7.42 8.81 -1.63
CA ALA A 62 -6.74 7.65 -1.03
C ALA A 62 -5.47 8.03 -0.24
N LYS A 63 -4.81 9.13 -0.61
CA LYS A 63 -3.63 9.67 0.08
C LYS A 63 -3.98 10.44 1.37
N GLY A 64 -5.20 10.97 1.50
CA GLY A 64 -5.61 11.81 2.64
C GLY A 64 -6.09 11.06 3.89
N GLN A 65 -6.29 9.75 3.84
CA GLN A 65 -6.99 9.00 4.90
C GLN A 65 -6.08 8.40 6.00
N PHE A 66 -4.75 8.59 5.95
CA PHE A 66 -3.84 8.06 6.98
C PHE A 66 -2.79 9.10 7.40
N PRO A 67 -3.17 10.14 8.16
CA PRO A 67 -2.19 11.07 8.72
C PRO A 67 -1.45 10.37 9.87
N GLY A 68 -0.17 10.02 9.68
CA GLY A 68 0.72 9.65 10.80
C GLY A 68 1.57 8.40 10.64
N LEU A 69 1.44 7.62 9.56
CA LEU A 69 2.34 6.48 9.32
C LEU A 69 3.34 6.86 8.23
N SER A 70 4.64 6.81 8.53
CA SER A 70 5.74 7.09 7.60
C SER A 70 5.54 6.33 6.29
N HIS A 71 5.05 7.04 5.28
CA HIS A 71 4.40 6.48 4.10
C HIS A 71 5.35 5.68 3.23
N CYS A 72 5.02 4.40 3.03
CA CYS A 72 5.43 3.65 1.85
C CYS A 72 4.15 3.25 1.11
N TYR A 73 3.64 4.19 0.29
CA TYR A 73 2.50 3.92 -0.60
C TYR A 73 2.98 3.13 -1.81
N LEU A 74 2.42 1.93 -1.99
CA LEU A 74 2.62 1.12 -3.17
C LEU A 74 1.29 1.04 -3.91
N ASN A 75 1.20 1.82 -4.99
CA ASN A 75 0.34 1.52 -6.12
C ASN A 75 0.84 0.27 -6.82
#